data_AF-A0A094E328-F1
#
_entry.id   AF-A0A094E328-F1
#
_cell.length_a   1.000
_cell.length_b   1.000
_cell.length_c   1.000
_cell.angle_alpha   90.00
_cell.angle_beta   90.00
_cell.angle_gamma   90.00
#
_symmetry.space_group_name_H-M   'P 1'
#
loop_
_entity.id
_entity.type
_entity.pdbx_description
1 polymer ?
#
loop_
_entity_poly.entity_id
_entity_poly.type
_entity_poly.pdbx_seq_one_letter_code
_entity_poly.pdbx_strand_id
1 'polypeptide(L)'
;QDVPDPNDPATWSFQLQITSHKGEEDVTLLENLKKKAETFAEPFRSANLWIPEGTTIRENKLSYWIPVPWDDRNGRITLAGDAAHPMTFQRGQGMNHGIADAASLVTQLKSALADHSSVKNAVKAYNTEMITRAGDEVATSKVNTEMLHDWSRMMDSAIMQRGGHPRSQQPPADA
;
A
#
# COMPACT_ATOMS: atom_id res chain seq x y z
N GLN A 1 9.52 -7.88 11.05
CA GLN A 1 9.84 -9.24 11.49
C GLN A 1 11.29 -9.26 11.94
N ASP A 2 11.60 -9.98 13.00
CA ASP A 2 12.97 -10.22 13.46
C ASP A 2 13.24 -11.74 13.42
N VAL A 3 14.40 -12.13 12.90
CA VAL A 3 14.80 -13.54 12.68
C VAL A 3 16.25 -13.72 13.14
N PRO A 4 16.50 -13.81 14.46
CA PRO A 4 17.84 -13.93 15.00
C PRO A 4 18.52 -15.26 14.65
N ASP A 5 17.77 -16.37 14.71
CA ASP A 5 18.22 -17.69 14.23
C ASP A 5 17.26 -18.24 13.17
N PRO A 6 17.66 -18.26 11.88
CA PRO A 6 16.85 -18.81 10.79
C PRO A 6 16.52 -20.31 10.92
N ASN A 7 17.19 -21.06 11.81
CA ASN A 7 16.92 -22.47 12.03
C ASN A 7 16.05 -22.74 13.26
N ASP A 8 15.80 -21.72 14.09
CA ASP A 8 14.92 -21.82 15.27
C ASP A 8 13.77 -20.81 15.19
N PRO A 9 12.61 -21.21 14.62
CA PRO A 9 11.42 -20.36 14.52
C PRO A 9 10.88 -19.85 15.86
N ALA A 10 11.22 -20.49 16.99
CA ALA A 10 10.81 -20.01 18.30
C ALA A 10 11.48 -18.68 18.69
N THR A 11 12.59 -18.33 18.03
CA THR A 11 13.29 -17.04 18.22
C THR A 11 12.70 -15.91 17.37
N TRP A 12 11.80 -16.22 16.44
CA TRP A 12 11.32 -15.24 15.48
C TRP A 12 10.25 -14.35 16.09
N SER A 13 10.27 -13.07 15.74
CA SER A 13 9.23 -12.12 16.12
C SER A 13 8.46 -11.64 14.90
N PHE A 14 7.15 -11.79 14.93
CA PHE A 14 6.26 -11.38 13.84
C PHE A 14 5.52 -10.11 14.18
N GLN A 15 5.23 -9.32 13.15
CA GLN A 15 4.26 -8.25 13.24
C GLN A 15 2.92 -8.79 12.79
N LEU A 16 1.92 -8.75 13.67
CA LEU A 16 0.54 -9.07 13.33
C LEU A 16 -0.20 -7.76 13.06
N GLN A 17 -1.08 -7.79 12.07
CA GLN A 17 -1.86 -6.64 11.69
C GLN A 17 -3.31 -7.06 11.45
N ILE A 18 -4.21 -6.31 12.07
CA ILE A 18 -5.65 -6.40 11.85
C ILE A 18 -6.10 -5.03 11.36
N THR A 19 -6.97 -5.02 10.36
CA THR A 19 -7.58 -3.80 9.84
C THR A 19 -9.09 -3.87 9.96
N SER A 20 -9.70 -2.76 10.34
CA SER A 20 -11.14 -2.59 10.49
C SER A 20 -11.53 -1.17 10.08
N HIS A 21 -12.82 -0.93 9.84
CA HIS A 21 -13.30 0.43 9.67
C HIS A 21 -13.24 1.18 10.99
N LYS A 22 -12.91 2.46 10.91
CA LYS A 22 -12.79 3.34 12.07
C LYS A 22 -14.10 3.36 12.86
N GLY A 23 -14.02 3.03 14.15
CA GLY A 23 -15.14 3.13 15.09
C GLY A 23 -16.06 1.91 15.11
N GLU A 24 -15.83 0.90 14.27
CA GLU A 24 -16.59 -0.36 14.33
C GLU A 24 -16.06 -1.28 15.44
N GLU A 25 -14.75 -1.27 15.68
CA GLU A 25 -14.12 -2.16 16.66
C GLU A 25 -13.06 -1.43 17.47
N ASP A 26 -13.10 -1.55 18.80
CA ASP A 26 -12.03 -1.10 19.69
C ASP A 26 -10.98 -2.19 19.88
N VAL A 27 -10.26 -2.52 18.83
CA VAL A 27 -9.14 -3.48 18.87
C VAL A 27 -7.82 -2.82 19.32
N THR A 28 -7.89 -1.60 19.87
CA THR A 28 -6.71 -0.89 20.41
C THR A 28 -6.31 -1.41 21.79
N LEU A 29 -7.20 -2.18 22.45
CA LEU A 29 -6.91 -2.96 23.64
C LEU A 29 -6.65 -4.42 23.27
N LEU A 30 -5.60 -5.01 23.84
CA LEU A 30 -5.22 -6.41 23.56
C LEU A 30 -6.34 -7.40 23.87
N GLU A 31 -7.09 -7.19 24.96
CA GLU A 31 -8.23 -8.03 25.34
C GLU A 31 -9.30 -8.08 24.24
N ASN A 32 -9.67 -6.91 23.71
CA ASN A 32 -10.66 -6.81 22.64
C ASN A 32 -10.16 -7.43 21.33
N LEU A 33 -8.88 -7.23 21.01
CA LEU A 33 -8.24 -7.87 19.87
C LEU A 33 -8.27 -9.41 20.00
N LYS A 34 -7.92 -9.96 21.17
CA LYS A 34 -7.96 -11.39 21.43
C LYS A 34 -9.38 -11.95 21.34
N LYS A 35 -10.37 -11.25 21.90
CA LYS A 35 -11.78 -11.62 21.79
C LYS A 35 -12.25 -11.65 20.33
N LYS A 36 -11.84 -10.67 19.51
CA LYS A 36 -12.11 -10.69 18.06
C LYS A 36 -11.42 -11.86 17.38
N ALA A 37 -10.17 -12.14 17.74
CA ALA A 37 -9.40 -13.22 17.15
C ALA A 37 -10.00 -14.62 17.37
N GLU A 38 -10.83 -14.82 18.40
CA GLU A 38 -11.57 -16.08 18.60
C GLU A 38 -12.44 -16.46 17.39
N THR A 39 -12.88 -15.48 16.60
CA THR A 39 -13.71 -15.69 15.40
C THR A 39 -12.89 -15.92 14.13
N PHE A 40 -11.56 -15.84 14.20
CA PHE A 40 -10.70 -16.01 13.02
C PHE A 40 -10.49 -17.49 12.69
N ALA A 41 -10.13 -17.75 11.43
CA ALA A 41 -9.62 -19.06 11.03
C ALA A 41 -8.15 -19.22 11.43
N GLU A 42 -7.69 -20.46 11.57
CA GLU A 42 -6.27 -20.74 11.73
C GLU A 42 -5.49 -20.43 10.44
N PRO A 43 -4.23 -19.94 10.53
CA PRO A 43 -3.43 -19.75 11.73
C PRO A 43 -3.62 -18.40 12.44
N PHE A 44 -4.44 -17.50 11.88
CA PHE A 44 -4.59 -16.13 12.37
C PHE A 44 -5.22 -16.07 13.76
N ARG A 45 -6.12 -17.01 14.08
CA ARG A 45 -6.67 -17.17 15.42
C ARG A 45 -5.58 -17.43 16.45
N SER A 46 -4.82 -18.52 16.32
CA SER A 46 -3.76 -18.85 17.28
C SER A 46 -2.70 -17.76 17.37
N ALA A 47 -2.28 -17.20 16.23
CA ALA A 47 -1.27 -16.15 16.21
C ALA A 47 -1.66 -14.92 17.06
N ASN A 48 -2.92 -14.48 16.97
CA ASN A 48 -3.40 -13.33 17.75
C ASN A 48 -3.69 -13.70 19.22
N LEU A 49 -4.20 -14.91 19.51
CA LEU A 49 -4.43 -15.35 20.88
C LEU A 49 -3.13 -15.53 21.68
N TRP A 50 -2.03 -15.89 21.01
CA TRP A 50 -0.71 -16.07 21.61
C TRP A 50 0.08 -14.78 21.83
N ILE A 51 -0.45 -13.60 21.44
CA ILE A 51 0.20 -12.32 21.75
C ILE A 51 0.37 -12.21 23.28
N PRO A 52 1.59 -11.95 23.79
CA PRO A 52 1.82 -11.85 25.23
C PRO A 52 0.98 -10.77 25.90
N GLU A 53 0.53 -11.04 27.13
CA GLU A 53 -0.20 -10.05 27.93
C GLU A 53 0.63 -8.78 28.16
N GLY A 54 -0.03 -7.63 28.20
CA GLY A 54 0.63 -6.32 28.32
C GLY A 54 1.26 -5.79 27.03
N THR A 55 1.18 -6.52 25.91
CA THR A 55 1.63 -6.02 24.60
C THR A 55 0.86 -4.76 24.22
N THR A 56 1.57 -3.65 23.99
CA THR A 56 0.97 -2.41 23.51
C THR A 56 0.53 -2.56 22.06
N ILE A 57 -0.78 -2.44 21.81
CA ILE A 57 -1.31 -2.36 20.45
C ILE A 57 -1.16 -0.93 19.94
N ARG A 58 -0.62 -0.79 18.72
CA ARG A 58 -0.45 0.51 18.06
C ARG A 58 -1.49 0.63 16.96
N GLU A 59 -2.29 1.69 17.00
CA GLU A 59 -3.17 2.06 15.90
C GLU A 59 -2.38 2.81 14.83
N ASN A 60 -2.62 2.46 13.56
CA ASN A 60 -2.19 3.26 12.42
C ASN A 60 -3.39 3.57 11.52
N LYS A 61 -3.59 4.85 11.18
CA LYS A 61 -4.68 5.28 10.33
C LYS A 61 -4.28 5.19 8.87
N LEU A 62 -4.96 4.32 8.14
CA LEU A 62 -4.80 4.24 6.70
C LEU A 62 -5.30 5.52 6.05
N SER A 63 -4.38 6.21 5.39
CA SER A 63 -4.62 7.43 4.64
C SER A 63 -4.25 7.19 3.19
N TYR A 64 -4.94 7.86 2.28
CA TYR A 64 -4.63 7.83 0.87
C TYR A 64 -4.79 9.23 0.28
N TRP A 65 -4.13 9.49 -0.84
CA TRP A 65 -4.30 10.73 -1.58
C TRP A 65 -4.13 10.48 -3.07
N ILE A 66 -5.20 10.76 -3.83
CA ILE A 66 -5.16 10.70 -5.29
C ILE A 66 -4.46 12.00 -5.75
N PRO A 67 -3.25 11.92 -6.34
CA PRO A 67 -2.52 13.10 -6.76
C PRO A 67 -3.32 13.92 -7.77
N VAL A 68 -3.21 15.24 -7.65
CA VAL A 68 -3.81 16.23 -8.56
C VAL A 68 -2.73 17.20 -8.99
N PRO A 69 -2.89 17.94 -10.11
CA PRO A 69 -1.91 18.95 -10.51
C PRO A 69 -1.63 19.98 -9.39
N TRP A 70 -0.36 20.37 -9.23
CA TRP A 70 0.08 21.41 -8.28
C TRP A 70 0.99 22.45 -8.95
N ASP A 71 1.22 23.57 -8.25
CA ASP A 71 2.21 24.57 -8.65
C ASP A 71 3.64 24.04 -8.39
N ASP A 72 4.28 23.54 -9.45
CA ASP A 72 5.65 23.03 -9.45
C ASP A 72 6.73 24.14 -9.38
N ARG A 73 6.31 25.40 -9.24
CA ARG A 73 7.18 26.58 -9.21
C ARG A 73 8.08 26.67 -10.43
N ASN A 74 7.54 26.43 -11.62
CA ASN A 74 8.28 26.36 -12.89
C ASN A 74 9.30 25.21 -12.92
N GLY A 75 8.90 24.03 -12.46
CA GLY A 75 9.71 22.82 -12.42
C GLY A 75 10.83 22.84 -11.38
N ARG A 76 10.74 23.68 -10.36
CA ARG A 76 11.70 23.72 -9.24
C ARG A 76 11.31 22.81 -8.08
N ILE A 77 10.04 22.41 -8.03
CA ILE A 77 9.49 21.57 -6.97
C ILE A 77 8.68 20.45 -7.61
N THR A 78 8.90 19.22 -7.17
CA THR A 78 8.05 18.08 -7.49
C THR A 78 7.97 17.13 -6.29
N LEU A 79 7.01 16.21 -6.33
CA LEU A 79 6.74 15.21 -5.30
C LEU A 79 6.91 13.80 -5.90
N ALA A 80 7.24 12.82 -5.06
CA ALA A 80 7.38 11.42 -5.43
C ALA A 80 7.02 10.52 -4.24
N GLY A 81 6.68 9.26 -4.52
CA GLY A 81 6.30 8.27 -3.50
C GLY A 81 5.14 8.75 -2.62
N ASP A 82 5.19 8.41 -1.34
CA ASP A 82 4.14 8.75 -0.36
C ASP A 82 3.97 10.26 -0.11
N ALA A 83 4.90 11.11 -0.56
CA ALA A 83 4.69 12.56 -0.54
C ALA A 83 3.73 13.03 -1.63
N ALA A 84 3.62 12.27 -2.73
CA ALA A 84 2.77 12.57 -3.86
C ALA A 84 1.47 11.75 -3.87
N HIS A 85 1.55 10.47 -3.54
CA HIS A 85 0.45 9.50 -3.73
C HIS A 85 0.45 8.38 -2.67
N PRO A 86 0.37 8.72 -1.37
CA PRO A 86 0.16 7.70 -0.36
C PRO A 86 -1.10 6.89 -0.70
N MET A 87 -1.00 5.57 -0.55
CA MET A 87 -2.05 4.62 -0.88
C MET A 87 -2.17 3.56 0.20
N THR A 88 -3.30 2.86 0.23
CA THR A 88 -3.50 1.78 1.19
C THR A 88 -2.64 0.56 0.83
N PHE A 89 -2.13 -0.14 1.83
CA PHE A 89 -1.08 -1.15 1.64
C PHE A 89 -1.58 -2.49 1.06
N GLN A 90 -2.90 -2.73 1.03
CA GLN A 90 -3.47 -4.04 0.74
C GLN A 90 -3.18 -4.58 -0.68
N ARG A 91 -2.77 -3.71 -1.62
CA ARG A 91 -2.27 -4.14 -2.95
C ARG A 91 -0.74 -4.25 -3.04
N GLY A 92 -0.02 -3.77 -2.03
CA GLY A 92 1.45 -3.80 -1.98
C GLY A 92 2.13 -2.91 -3.02
N GLN A 93 1.47 -1.89 -3.56
CA GLN A 93 1.97 -1.13 -4.72
C GLN A 93 2.72 0.17 -4.40
N GLY A 94 2.73 0.63 -3.15
CA GLY A 94 3.34 1.92 -2.78
C GLY A 94 4.83 1.99 -3.16
N MET A 95 5.61 0.99 -2.75
CA MET A 95 7.05 0.95 -3.08
C MET A 95 7.31 0.84 -4.58
N ASN A 96 6.52 0.03 -5.30
CA ASN A 96 6.65 -0.11 -6.75
C ASN A 96 6.43 1.24 -7.46
N HIS A 97 5.44 2.02 -7.02
CA HIS A 97 5.18 3.35 -7.56
C HIS A 97 6.27 4.35 -7.19
N GLY A 98 6.79 4.31 -5.95
CA GLY A 98 7.92 5.15 -5.55
C GLY A 98 9.20 4.88 -6.36
N ILE A 99 9.50 3.62 -6.69
CA ILE A 99 10.63 3.26 -7.56
C ILE A 99 10.38 3.75 -8.99
N ALA A 100 9.18 3.55 -9.52
CA ALA A 100 8.80 4.03 -10.85
C ALA A 100 8.92 5.56 -10.97
N ASP A 101 8.57 6.29 -9.91
CA ASP A 101 8.73 7.73 -9.85
C ASP A 101 10.19 8.16 -9.96
N ALA A 102 11.07 7.56 -9.14
CA ALA A 102 12.49 7.85 -9.16
C ALA A 102 13.10 7.56 -10.54
N ALA A 103 12.73 6.44 -11.16
CA ALA A 103 13.17 6.07 -12.50
C ALA A 103 12.67 7.05 -13.58
N SER A 104 11.39 7.41 -13.53
CA SER A 104 10.75 8.34 -14.48
C SER A 104 11.37 9.73 -14.38
N LEU A 105 11.49 10.28 -13.16
CA LEU A 105 12.06 11.60 -12.91
C LEU A 105 13.52 11.67 -13.36
N VAL A 106 14.35 10.71 -12.94
CA VAL A 106 15.78 10.70 -13.30
C VAL A 106 15.98 10.57 -14.82
N THR A 107 15.19 9.72 -15.47
CA THR A 107 15.24 9.56 -16.94
C THR A 107 14.95 10.89 -17.64
N GLN A 108 13.86 11.57 -17.26
CA GLN A 108 13.45 12.81 -17.90
C GLN A 108 14.44 13.96 -17.66
N LEU A 109 15.01 14.06 -16.46
CA LEU A 109 16.04 15.05 -16.15
C LEU A 109 17.34 14.77 -16.91
N LYS A 110 17.75 13.50 -17.04
CA LYS A 110 18.94 13.12 -17.83
C LYS A 110 18.75 13.45 -19.32
N SER A 111 17.59 13.16 -19.89
CA SER A 111 17.28 13.55 -21.27
C SER A 111 17.33 15.06 -21.45
N ALA A 112 16.75 15.83 -20.53
CA ALA A 112 16.81 17.28 -20.60
C ALA A 112 18.24 17.82 -20.52
N LEU A 113 19.09 17.21 -19.69
CA LEU A 113 20.51 17.56 -19.61
C LEU A 113 21.25 17.24 -20.91
N ALA A 114 21.05 16.05 -21.47
CA ALA A 114 21.71 15.59 -22.70
C ALA A 114 21.32 16.43 -23.92
N ASP A 115 20.04 16.77 -24.03
CA ASP A 115 19.50 17.55 -25.16
C ASP A 115 19.63 19.06 -24.96
N HIS A 116 20.24 19.51 -23.84
CA HIS A 116 20.25 20.90 -23.40
C HIS A 116 18.85 21.56 -23.43
N SER A 117 17.83 20.78 -23.08
CA SER A 117 16.43 21.19 -23.12
C SER A 117 15.92 21.64 -21.73
N SER A 118 14.64 21.99 -21.65
CA SER A 118 14.08 22.65 -20.46
C SER A 118 13.82 21.66 -19.31
N VAL A 119 14.52 21.85 -18.18
CA VAL A 119 14.24 21.16 -16.91
C VAL A 119 12.77 21.34 -16.49
N LYS A 120 12.20 22.52 -16.72
CA LYS A 120 10.77 22.79 -16.45
C LYS A 120 9.87 21.82 -17.21
N ASN A 121 10.16 21.59 -18.50
CA ASN A 121 9.36 20.68 -19.31
C ASN A 121 9.55 19.22 -18.87
N ALA A 122 10.77 18.82 -18.48
CA ALA A 122 11.02 17.48 -17.94
C ALA A 122 10.25 17.22 -16.64
N VAL A 123 10.28 18.17 -15.68
CA VAL A 123 9.51 18.03 -14.44
C VAL A 123 8.01 18.02 -14.71
N LYS A 124 7.52 18.85 -15.64
CA LYS A 124 6.10 18.85 -16.03
C LYS A 124 5.67 17.52 -16.65
N ALA A 125 6.50 16.93 -17.50
CA ALA A 125 6.21 15.63 -18.11
C ALA A 125 6.21 14.50 -17.06
N TYR A 126 7.14 14.52 -16.09
CA TYR A 126 7.13 13.63 -14.94
C TYR A 126 5.85 13.79 -14.11
N ASN A 127 5.50 15.02 -13.72
CA ASN A 127 4.30 15.26 -12.92
C ASN A 127 3.04 14.74 -13.63
N THR A 128 2.91 14.99 -14.93
CA THR A 128 1.75 14.55 -15.72
C THR A 128 1.63 13.02 -15.76
N GLU A 129 2.74 12.34 -16.02
CA GLU A 129 2.81 10.88 -16.07
C GLU A 129 2.51 10.26 -14.71
N MET A 130 3.20 10.73 -13.66
CA MET A 130 3.06 10.21 -12.31
C MET A 130 1.65 10.44 -11.75
N ILE A 131 1.06 11.64 -11.92
CA ILE A 131 -0.31 11.93 -11.46
C ILE A 131 -1.30 10.92 -12.05
N THR A 132 -1.16 10.62 -13.35
CA THR A 132 -2.03 9.66 -14.03
C THR A 132 -1.81 8.25 -13.49
N ARG A 133 -0.58 7.74 -13.55
CA ARG A 133 -0.25 6.36 -13.15
C ARG A 133 -0.56 6.09 -11.68
N ALA A 134 -0.10 6.95 -10.78
CA ALA A 134 -0.28 6.75 -9.36
C ALA A 134 -1.72 7.07 -8.91
N GLY A 135 -2.40 8.01 -9.57
CA GLY A 135 -3.81 8.29 -9.33
C GLY A 135 -4.70 7.06 -9.55
N ASP A 136 -4.50 6.36 -10.66
CA ASP A 136 -5.22 5.12 -10.98
C ASP A 136 -4.99 4.04 -9.92
N GLU A 137 -3.75 3.87 -9.44
CA GLU A 137 -3.42 2.87 -8.42
C GLU A 137 -3.96 3.25 -7.04
N VAL A 138 -3.91 4.53 -6.63
CA VAL A 138 -4.49 4.97 -5.36
C VAL A 138 -6.00 4.71 -5.34
N ALA A 139 -6.69 5.07 -6.43
CA ALA A 139 -8.14 4.83 -6.57
C ALA A 139 -8.47 3.34 -6.49
N THR A 140 -7.70 2.50 -7.21
CA THR A 140 -7.85 1.04 -7.19
C THR A 140 -7.58 0.46 -5.80
N SER A 141 -6.54 0.93 -5.12
CA SER A 141 -6.15 0.47 -3.78
C SER A 141 -7.20 0.81 -2.73
N LYS A 142 -7.82 1.99 -2.81
CA LYS A 142 -8.95 2.36 -1.96
C LYS A 142 -10.12 1.38 -2.13
N VAL A 143 -10.60 1.17 -3.35
CA VAL A 143 -11.72 0.27 -3.63
C VAL A 143 -11.39 -1.16 -3.21
N ASN A 144 -10.17 -1.63 -3.51
CA ASN A 144 -9.69 -2.93 -3.06
C ASN A 144 -9.74 -3.07 -1.54
N THR A 145 -9.31 -2.04 -0.82
CA THR A 145 -9.33 -2.03 0.65
C THR A 145 -10.75 -2.16 1.18
N GLU A 146 -11.70 -1.39 0.63
CA GLU A 146 -13.11 -1.49 1.02
C GLU A 146 -13.67 -2.89 0.74
N MET A 147 -13.37 -3.48 -0.41
CA MET A 147 -13.85 -4.82 -0.76
C MET A 147 -13.27 -5.93 0.11
N LEU A 148 -12.01 -5.81 0.56
CA LEU A 148 -11.41 -6.78 1.47
C LEU A 148 -12.04 -6.79 2.86
N HIS A 149 -12.72 -5.71 3.25
CA HIS A 149 -13.45 -5.63 4.53
C HIS A 149 -14.94 -5.96 4.37
N ASP A 150 -15.39 -6.33 3.17
CA ASP A 150 -16.75 -6.79 2.90
C ASP A 150 -16.70 -8.22 2.34
N TRP A 151 -17.09 -9.19 3.16
CA TRP A 151 -17.06 -10.61 2.79
C TRP A 151 -17.79 -10.90 1.47
N SER A 152 -18.90 -10.20 1.21
CA SER A 152 -19.69 -10.40 0.00
C SER A 152 -19.00 -9.91 -1.27
N ARG A 153 -18.00 -9.03 -1.13
CA ARG A 153 -17.26 -8.39 -2.23
C ARG A 153 -15.78 -8.75 -2.26
N MET A 154 -15.26 -9.43 -1.24
CA MET A 154 -13.83 -9.75 -1.11
C MET A 154 -13.28 -10.41 -2.36
N MET A 155 -13.98 -11.43 -2.88
CA MET A 155 -13.53 -12.18 -4.05
C MET A 155 -13.44 -11.30 -5.31
N ASP A 156 -14.26 -10.25 -5.42
CA ASP A 156 -14.24 -9.33 -6.55
C ASP A 156 -13.14 -8.25 -6.43
N SER A 157 -12.42 -8.21 -5.30
CA SER A 157 -11.36 -7.21 -5.09
C SER A 157 -10.21 -7.38 -6.08
N ALA A 158 -9.54 -6.28 -6.40
CA ALA A 158 -8.48 -6.28 -7.41
C ALA A 158 -7.32 -7.23 -7.06
N ILE A 159 -6.97 -7.37 -5.79
CA ILE A 159 -5.93 -8.31 -5.34
C ILE A 159 -6.36 -9.76 -5.54
N MET A 160 -7.64 -10.10 -5.29
CA MET A 160 -8.14 -11.46 -5.48
C MET A 160 -8.26 -11.82 -6.97
N GLN A 161 -8.67 -10.86 -7.80
CA GLN A 161 -8.93 -11.10 -9.21
C GLN A 161 -7.67 -11.06 -10.09
N ARG A 162 -6.69 -10.23 -9.74
CA ARG A 162 -5.55 -9.91 -10.59
C ARG A 162 -4.19 -10.02 -9.87
N GLY A 163 -4.20 -10.28 -8.56
CA GLY A 163 -3.00 -10.24 -7.75
C GLY A 163 -2.39 -8.84 -7.66
N GLY A 164 -1.09 -8.81 -7.34
CA GLY A 164 -0.31 -7.57 -7.26
C GLY A 164 0.12 -7.01 -8.61
N HIS A 165 -0.25 -7.61 -9.74
CA HIS A 165 0.08 -7.07 -11.05
C HIS A 165 -0.94 -5.99 -11.45
N PRO A 166 -0.52 -4.74 -11.77
CA PRO A 166 -1.45 -3.67 -12.11
C PRO A 166 -2.22 -3.89 -13.43
N ARG A 167 -1.65 -4.72 -14.33
CA ARG A 167 -2.10 -4.92 -15.72
C ARG A 167 -2.42 -6.37 -16.08
N SER A 168 -2.42 -7.30 -15.13
CA SER A 168 -2.91 -8.66 -15.38
C SER A 168 -4.41 -8.61 -15.65
N GLN A 169 -4.84 -9.24 -16.74
CA GLN A 169 -6.24 -9.59 -16.91
C GLN A 169 -6.55 -10.79 -16.00
N GLN A 170 -7.81 -10.89 -15.60
CA GLN A 170 -8.32 -12.07 -14.90
C GLN A 170 -7.97 -13.32 -15.74
N PRO A 171 -7.42 -14.39 -15.15
CA PRO A 171 -7.31 -15.64 -15.88
C PRO A 171 -8.72 -16.07 -16.32
N PRO A 172 -8.86 -16.71 -17.50
CA PRO A 172 -10.16 -17.17 -17.97
C PRO A 172 -10.81 -18.09 -16.91
N ALA A 173 -12.14 -18.03 -16.81
CA ALA A 173 -12.92 -18.70 -15.76
C ALA A 173 -12.81 -20.24 -15.76
N ASP A 174 -12.12 -20.83 -16.74
CA ASP A 174 -12.04 -22.28 -16.99
C ASP A 174 -10.62 -22.87 -16.78
N ALA A 175 -9.83 -22.32 -15.85
CA ALA A 175 -8.51 -22.87 -15.49
C ALA A 175 -8.55 -23.67 -14.17
#